data_AF-A0A7S1HQ02-F1
#
_entry.id   AF-A0A7S1HQ02-F1
#
_cell.length_a   1.000
_cell.length_b   1.000
_cell.length_c   1.000
_cell.angle_alpha   90.00
_cell.angle_beta   90.00
_cell.angle_gamma   90.00
#
_symmetry.space_group_name_H-M   'P 1'
#
loop_
_entity.id
_entity.type
_entity.pdbx_description
1 polymer ?
#
loop_
_entity_poly.entity_id
_entity_poly.type
_entity_poly.pdbx_seq_one_letter_code
_entity_poly.pdbx_strand_id
1 'polypeptide(L)'
;SWWRALPLKCQALACRDREGRARVNNGGANGNATYVWGVPYKWGCLCMLARQDKLAGLGSKDHPLELRDWSDLWHSSLKGKIALPNSPRLLVEITLRSFGRDFNSASLYGSKEQRAAFRERLERLRQQVKTYSTEDALKSMKSQASESELSNQVYVAVGWSHTLLPFSGKSNKLAVSVPRSGTVLSADVWCVPSASQADFGVLDKWYEYTTTSEQGAQGLKRGCADISLLRRLEEEGAAGDAAGAAGADVLCAANN
;
A
#
# COMPACT_ATOMS: atom_id res chain seq x y z
N SER A 1 11.14 -23.72 -12.37
CA SER A 1 11.63 -23.14 -11.11
C SER A 1 10.96 -21.79 -10.96
N TRP A 2 10.04 -21.71 -10.01
CA TRP A 2 9.29 -20.51 -9.63
C TRP A 2 10.13 -19.24 -9.57
N TRP A 3 11.37 -19.33 -9.09
CA TRP A 3 12.27 -18.19 -8.94
C TRP A 3 12.50 -17.43 -10.26
N ARG A 4 12.81 -18.15 -11.34
CA ARG A 4 13.05 -17.53 -12.65
C ARG A 4 11.80 -16.93 -13.27
N ALA A 5 10.63 -17.38 -12.84
CA ALA A 5 9.37 -16.83 -13.30
C ALA A 5 9.04 -15.51 -12.59
N LEU A 6 9.57 -15.23 -11.39
CA LEU A 6 9.21 -14.03 -10.65
C LEU A 6 9.64 -12.74 -11.39
N PRO A 7 8.83 -11.67 -11.34
CA PRO A 7 9.23 -10.35 -11.84
C PRO A 7 10.53 -9.85 -11.19
N LEU A 8 11.32 -9.05 -11.90
CA LEU A 8 12.63 -8.61 -11.41
C LEU A 8 12.53 -7.79 -10.11
N LYS A 9 11.49 -6.96 -9.96
CA LYS A 9 11.27 -6.22 -8.71
C LYS A 9 10.95 -7.15 -7.54
N CYS A 10 10.24 -8.26 -7.79
CA CYS A 10 9.96 -9.27 -6.79
C CYS A 10 11.22 -10.04 -6.39
N GLN A 11 12.08 -10.38 -7.36
CA GLN A 11 13.38 -11.00 -7.09
C GLN A 11 14.27 -10.07 -6.24
N ALA A 12 14.36 -8.80 -6.59
CA ALA A 12 15.11 -7.81 -5.83
C ALA A 12 14.59 -7.66 -4.38
N LEU A 13 13.27 -7.71 -4.18
CA LEU A 13 12.68 -7.66 -2.85
C LEU A 13 12.98 -8.92 -2.01
N ALA A 14 13.04 -10.09 -2.62
CA ALA A 14 13.31 -11.38 -1.95
C ALA A 14 14.79 -11.65 -1.65
N CYS A 15 15.70 -10.92 -2.31
CA CYS A 15 17.14 -11.14 -2.21
C CYS A 15 17.83 -10.23 -1.19
N ARG A 16 18.69 -10.80 -0.35
CA ARG A 16 19.55 -10.06 0.61
C ARG A 16 20.94 -10.69 0.68
N ASP A 17 21.93 -9.92 1.12
CA ASP A 17 23.22 -10.48 1.55
C ASP A 17 23.09 -11.23 2.90
N ARG A 18 24.19 -11.76 3.43
CA ARG A 18 24.18 -12.49 4.71
C ARG A 18 23.88 -11.59 5.90
N GLU A 19 24.11 -10.29 5.74
CA GLU A 19 23.86 -9.24 6.72
C GLU A 19 22.43 -8.68 6.61
N GLY A 20 21.60 -9.20 5.70
CA GLY A 20 20.21 -8.81 5.52
C GLY A 20 20.01 -7.50 4.75
N ARG A 21 21.02 -6.99 4.05
CA ARG A 21 20.94 -5.74 3.26
C ARG A 21 20.37 -6.01 1.87
N ALA A 22 19.57 -5.06 1.38
CA ALA A 22 18.98 -5.12 0.04
C ALA A 22 20.01 -4.75 -1.02
N ARG A 23 19.93 -5.38 -2.21
CA ARG A 23 20.76 -5.02 -3.37
C ARG A 23 20.28 -3.68 -3.92
N VAL A 24 21.15 -2.67 -3.93
CA VAL A 24 20.79 -1.30 -4.38
C VAL A 24 20.92 -1.12 -5.89
N ASN A 25 21.61 -2.00 -6.63
CA ASN A 25 21.80 -1.86 -8.09
C ASN A 25 21.76 -3.20 -8.83
N ASN A 26 21.06 -3.22 -9.98
CA ASN A 26 21.11 -4.27 -11.02
C ASN A 26 22.46 -4.31 -11.77
N GLY A 27 23.57 -3.98 -11.11
CA GLY A 27 24.90 -4.00 -11.70
C GLY A 27 25.54 -5.38 -11.53
N GLY A 28 25.76 -6.06 -12.66
CA GLY A 28 26.84 -7.03 -12.87
C GLY A 28 26.82 -8.33 -12.07
N ALA A 29 27.01 -9.44 -12.78
CA ALA A 29 27.14 -10.79 -12.22
C ALA A 29 28.45 -11.04 -11.44
N ASN A 30 29.14 -10.01 -10.95
CA ASN A 30 30.41 -10.15 -10.25
C ASN A 30 30.38 -9.41 -8.90
N GLY A 31 30.29 -10.17 -7.80
CA GLY A 31 30.86 -9.68 -6.54
C GLY A 31 30.32 -10.23 -5.22
N ASN A 32 29.02 -10.55 -5.09
CA ASN A 32 28.48 -11.08 -3.82
C ASN A 32 27.38 -12.12 -4.07
N ALA A 33 27.53 -13.31 -3.48
CA ALA A 33 26.52 -14.35 -3.51
C ALA A 33 25.20 -13.81 -2.97
N THR A 34 24.20 -13.69 -3.85
CA THR A 34 22.88 -13.20 -3.48
C THR A 34 22.04 -14.38 -3.02
N TYR A 35 21.59 -14.34 -1.77
CA TYR A 35 20.74 -15.39 -1.19
C TYR A 35 19.27 -15.00 -1.35
N VAL A 36 18.43 -15.99 -1.63
CA VAL A 36 16.98 -15.84 -1.64
C VAL A 36 16.48 -16.09 -0.22
N TRP A 37 15.92 -15.07 0.41
CA TRP A 37 15.48 -15.12 1.81
C TRP A 37 13.96 -15.28 1.96
N GLY A 38 13.22 -15.23 0.86
CA GLY A 38 11.79 -15.50 0.89
C GLY A 38 11.15 -15.62 -0.48
N VAL A 39 9.89 -16.02 -0.47
CA VAL A 39 9.06 -16.19 -1.66
C VAL A 39 7.92 -15.17 -1.61
N PRO A 40 7.90 -14.17 -2.50
CA PRO A 40 6.84 -13.18 -2.53
C PRO A 40 5.49 -13.82 -2.77
N TYR A 41 4.49 -13.34 -2.03
CA TYR A 41 3.18 -13.98 -1.96
C TYR A 41 2.04 -12.99 -2.16
N LYS A 42 2.07 -11.84 -1.46
CA LYS A 42 1.04 -10.82 -1.60
C LYS A 42 1.67 -9.46 -1.74
N TRP A 43 1.00 -8.62 -2.51
CA TRP A 43 1.37 -7.23 -2.70
C TRP A 43 0.17 -6.34 -2.49
N GLY A 44 0.42 -5.15 -1.98
CA GLY A 44 -0.62 -4.19 -1.76
C GLY A 44 -0.07 -2.80 -1.51
N CYS A 45 -1.01 -1.91 -1.28
CA CYS A 45 -0.70 -0.56 -0.84
C CYS A 45 -1.65 -0.17 0.28
N LEU A 46 -1.24 0.82 1.06
CA LEU A 46 -2.15 1.46 2.00
C LEU A 46 -3.10 2.38 1.22
N CYS A 47 -4.38 2.33 1.52
CA CYS A 47 -5.37 3.21 0.89
C CYS A 47 -6.47 3.59 1.87
N MET A 48 -7.38 4.45 1.42
CA MET A 48 -8.53 4.93 2.18
C MET A 48 -9.81 4.40 1.52
N LEU A 49 -10.71 3.83 2.32
CA LEU A 49 -12.08 3.55 1.93
C LEU A 49 -12.99 4.59 2.54
N ALA A 50 -13.82 5.20 1.71
CA ALA A 50 -14.62 6.36 2.06
C ALA A 50 -16.10 6.13 1.78
N ARG A 51 -16.97 6.57 2.69
CA ARG A 51 -18.41 6.75 2.45
C ARG A 51 -18.67 8.06 1.72
N GLN A 52 -18.73 8.01 0.38
CA GLN A 52 -18.92 9.19 -0.46
C GLN A 52 -20.20 9.94 -0.13
N ASP A 53 -21.29 9.19 0.15
CA ASP A 53 -22.59 9.74 0.52
C ASP A 53 -22.53 10.57 1.82
N LYS A 54 -21.61 10.25 2.72
CA LYS A 54 -21.45 10.96 4.00
C LYS A 54 -20.41 12.07 3.92
N LEU A 55 -19.33 11.88 3.17
CA LEU A 55 -18.33 12.93 2.96
C LEU A 55 -18.91 14.15 2.24
N ALA A 56 -19.79 13.95 1.26
CA ALA A 56 -20.45 15.04 0.56
C ALA A 56 -21.24 15.96 1.52
N GLY A 57 -21.83 15.41 2.58
CA GLY A 57 -22.55 16.15 3.60
C GLY A 57 -21.68 16.84 4.66
N LEU A 58 -20.37 16.57 4.70
CA LEU A 58 -19.43 17.21 5.63
C LEU A 58 -18.71 18.42 5.03
N GLY A 59 -18.80 18.62 3.70
CA GLY A 59 -18.32 19.82 3.01
C GLY A 59 -19.41 20.87 2.81
N SER A 60 -19.08 21.97 2.14
CA SER A 60 -20.10 22.91 1.65
C SER A 60 -20.63 22.43 0.29
N LYS A 61 -21.79 22.94 -0.14
CA LYS A 61 -22.35 22.60 -1.47
C LYS A 61 -21.38 22.91 -2.61
N ASP A 62 -20.56 23.94 -2.45
CA ASP A 62 -19.59 24.37 -3.45
C ASP A 62 -18.23 23.67 -3.31
N HIS A 63 -17.92 23.14 -2.12
CA HIS A 63 -16.65 22.51 -1.79
C HIS A 63 -16.91 21.22 -0.99
N PRO A 64 -17.35 20.13 -1.65
CA PRO A 64 -17.54 18.85 -0.98
C PRO A 64 -16.21 18.34 -0.45
N LEU A 65 -16.23 17.70 0.72
CA LEU A 65 -15.04 17.09 1.29
C LEU A 65 -14.68 15.85 0.48
N GLU A 66 -13.49 15.86 -0.12
CA GLU A 66 -12.93 14.72 -0.85
C GLU A 66 -11.65 14.23 -0.18
N LEU A 67 -11.43 12.91 -0.17
CA LEU A 67 -10.20 12.31 0.31
C LEU A 67 -9.25 12.03 -0.84
N ARG A 68 -8.41 13.01 -1.16
CA ARG A 68 -7.42 12.97 -2.23
C ARG A 68 -6.02 12.64 -1.71
N ASP A 69 -5.73 12.99 -0.47
CA ASP A 69 -4.41 12.84 0.14
C ASP A 69 -4.45 12.57 1.65
N TRP A 70 -3.31 12.20 2.23
CA TRP A 70 -3.16 11.93 3.65
C TRP A 70 -3.54 13.13 4.52
N SER A 71 -3.24 14.35 4.05
CA SER A 71 -3.56 15.59 4.76
C SER A 71 -5.05 15.76 5.05
N ASP A 72 -5.92 15.18 4.22
CA ASP A 72 -7.37 15.32 4.34
C ASP A 72 -7.91 14.61 5.58
N LEU A 73 -7.17 13.62 6.11
CA LEU A 73 -7.47 12.95 7.38
C LEU A 73 -7.38 13.91 8.59
N TRP A 74 -6.87 15.13 8.42
CA TRP A 74 -6.85 16.14 9.47
C TRP A 74 -8.03 17.12 9.40
N HIS A 75 -8.95 16.95 8.45
CA HIS A 75 -10.12 17.83 8.36
C HIS A 75 -10.99 17.71 9.61
N SER A 76 -11.32 18.84 10.25
CA SER A 76 -11.99 18.87 11.56
C SER A 76 -13.34 18.13 11.59
N SER A 77 -14.07 18.12 10.47
CA SER A 77 -15.34 17.40 10.34
C SER A 77 -15.21 15.87 10.38
N LEU A 78 -13.99 15.32 10.25
CA LEU A 78 -13.69 13.90 10.34
C LEU A 78 -13.36 13.43 11.77
N LYS A 79 -13.32 14.35 12.75
CA LYS A 79 -13.06 13.99 14.14
C LYS A 79 -14.05 12.93 14.64
N GLY A 80 -13.53 11.79 15.11
CA GLY A 80 -14.32 10.65 15.58
C GLY A 80 -14.99 9.84 14.46
N LYS A 81 -14.59 10.02 13.20
CA LYS A 81 -15.15 9.33 12.02
C LYS A 81 -14.13 8.52 11.23
N ILE A 82 -12.87 8.47 11.68
CA ILE A 82 -11.76 7.77 11.03
C ILE A 82 -11.47 6.46 11.76
N ALA A 83 -11.22 5.39 11.02
CA ALA A 83 -10.60 4.18 11.52
C ALA A 83 -9.23 3.96 10.88
N LEU A 84 -8.25 3.60 11.70
CA LEU A 84 -6.91 3.23 11.25
C LEU A 84 -6.60 1.77 11.62
N PRO A 85 -5.62 1.13 10.97
CA PRO A 85 -5.09 -0.14 11.45
C PRO A 85 -4.43 0.02 12.82
N ASN A 86 -4.46 -1.02 13.66
CA ASN A 86 -3.71 -1.06 14.92
C ASN A 86 -2.20 -1.24 14.67
N SER A 87 -1.55 -0.19 14.15
CA SER A 87 -0.13 -0.21 13.84
C SER A 87 0.50 1.14 14.18
N PRO A 88 1.33 1.21 15.24
CA PRO A 88 2.09 2.41 15.57
C PRO A 88 2.95 2.90 14.39
N ARG A 89 3.51 1.95 13.62
CA ARG A 89 4.31 2.26 12.43
C ARG A 89 3.48 2.99 11.37
N LEU A 90 2.26 2.50 11.08
CA LEU A 90 1.40 3.16 10.09
C LEU A 90 0.91 4.53 10.57
N LEU A 91 0.63 4.68 11.86
CA LEU A 91 0.25 5.97 12.42
C LEU A 91 1.36 7.03 12.22
N VAL A 92 2.62 6.65 12.50
CA VAL A 92 3.79 7.50 12.25
C VAL A 92 3.94 7.79 10.75
N GLU A 93 3.86 6.76 9.92
CA GLU A 93 4.04 6.87 8.47
C GLU A 93 2.99 7.78 7.80
N ILE A 94 1.72 7.63 8.14
CA ILE A 94 0.62 8.50 7.65
C ILE A 94 0.87 9.95 8.09
N THR A 95 1.31 10.14 9.34
CA THR A 95 1.64 11.46 9.86
C THR A 95 2.79 12.11 9.09
N LEU A 96 3.89 11.38 8.84
CA LEU A 96 5.00 11.88 8.03
C LEU A 96 4.55 12.27 6.62
N ARG A 97 3.82 11.38 5.94
CA ARG A 97 3.36 11.61 4.56
C ARG A 97 2.40 12.80 4.44
N SER A 98 1.63 13.08 5.49
CA SER A 98 0.71 14.22 5.50
C SER A 98 1.39 15.59 5.50
N PHE A 99 2.71 15.67 5.75
CA PHE A 99 3.50 16.88 5.57
C PHE A 99 4.03 17.06 4.14
N GLY A 100 3.83 16.09 3.25
CA GLY A 100 4.34 16.11 1.87
C GLY A 100 5.80 15.64 1.76
N ARG A 101 6.35 15.71 0.53
CA ARG A 101 7.67 15.15 0.20
C ARG A 101 8.84 15.88 0.89
N ASP A 102 8.74 17.20 1.03
CA ASP A 102 9.82 18.04 1.55
C ASP A 102 10.06 17.87 3.06
N PHE A 103 9.10 17.29 3.78
CA PHE A 103 9.27 16.98 5.20
C PHE A 103 10.13 15.73 5.43
N ASN A 104 10.19 14.82 4.45
CA ASN A 104 10.97 13.58 4.53
C ASN A 104 12.44 13.77 4.12
N SER A 105 12.82 14.94 3.57
CA SER A 105 14.19 15.21 3.11
C SER A 105 15.13 15.76 4.18
N ALA A 106 14.67 15.93 5.42
CA ALA A 106 15.53 16.27 6.55
C ALA A 106 16.10 15.00 7.18
N SER A 107 17.40 15.04 7.52
CA SER A 107 18.17 13.99 8.16
C SER A 107 17.38 13.21 9.23
N LEU A 108 17.78 11.95 9.47
CA LEU A 108 17.18 10.93 10.35
C LEU A 108 16.66 11.41 11.74
N TYR A 109 16.97 12.64 12.13
CA TYR A 109 16.49 13.34 13.32
C TYR A 109 16.24 14.82 13.03
N GLY A 110 15.25 15.17 12.19
CA GLY A 110 14.90 16.55 11.82
C GLY A 110 14.90 17.55 12.99
N SER A 111 14.92 18.86 12.71
CA SER A 111 15.09 19.93 13.71
C SER A 111 14.14 19.81 14.91
N LYS A 112 14.46 20.47 16.03
CA LYS A 112 13.61 20.44 17.23
C LYS A 112 12.17 20.90 16.90
N GLU A 113 12.05 21.86 15.99
CA GLU A 113 10.81 22.42 15.46
C GLU A 113 10.07 21.38 14.60
N GLN A 114 10.76 20.69 13.68
CA GLN A 114 10.17 19.61 12.88
C GLN A 114 9.64 18.48 13.76
N ARG A 115 10.41 18.08 14.80
CA ARG A 115 9.97 17.07 15.77
C ARG A 115 8.78 17.54 16.62
N ALA A 116 8.68 18.84 16.91
CA ALA A 116 7.53 19.41 17.61
C ALA A 116 6.28 19.39 16.72
N ALA A 117 6.39 19.89 15.48
CA ALA A 117 5.32 19.87 14.50
C ALA A 117 4.81 18.44 14.23
N PHE A 118 5.74 17.48 14.07
CA PHE A 118 5.38 16.08 13.90
C PHE A 118 4.58 15.54 15.09
N ARG A 119 5.06 15.76 16.33
CA ARG A 119 4.35 15.30 17.54
C ARG A 119 2.97 15.91 17.66
N GLU A 120 2.85 17.20 17.38
CA GLU A 120 1.56 17.89 17.40
C GLU A 120 0.59 17.31 16.37
N ARG A 121 1.07 17.09 15.13
CA ARG A 121 0.24 16.55 14.06
C ARG A 121 -0.16 15.09 14.32
N LEU A 122 0.75 14.29 14.86
CA LEU A 122 0.50 12.91 15.30
C LEU A 122 -0.60 12.88 16.36
N GLU A 123 -0.51 13.74 17.37
CA GLU A 123 -1.49 13.82 18.45
C GLU A 123 -2.86 14.26 17.92
N ARG A 124 -2.89 15.25 17.01
CA ARG A 124 -4.13 15.64 16.33
C ARG A 124 -4.76 14.47 15.57
N LEU A 125 -3.97 13.65 14.86
CA LEU A 125 -4.50 12.47 14.18
C LEU A 125 -5.09 11.48 15.19
N ARG A 126 -4.37 11.18 16.28
CA ARG A 126 -4.86 10.28 17.34
C ARG A 126 -6.21 10.71 17.89
N GLN A 127 -6.42 12.01 18.06
CA GLN A 127 -7.68 12.58 18.54
C GLN A 127 -8.81 12.55 17.49
N GLN A 128 -8.48 12.45 16.20
CA GLN A 128 -9.49 12.28 15.14
C GLN A 128 -9.93 10.82 14.97
N VAL A 129 -9.08 9.87 15.32
CA VAL A 129 -9.36 8.44 15.15
C VAL A 129 -10.41 7.96 16.15
N LYS A 130 -11.44 7.33 15.62
CA LYS A 130 -12.50 6.68 16.40
C LYS A 130 -12.04 5.32 16.93
N THR A 131 -11.40 4.52 16.08
CA THR A 131 -10.98 3.16 16.39
C THR A 131 -9.73 2.77 15.62
N TYR A 132 -8.92 1.91 16.24
CA TYR A 132 -7.74 1.32 15.63
C TYR A 132 -8.02 -0.09 15.09
N SER A 133 -9.20 -0.31 14.52
CA SER A 133 -9.60 -1.59 13.92
C SER A 133 -10.27 -1.34 12.57
N THR A 134 -9.52 -1.57 11.48
CA THR A 134 -10.04 -1.44 10.12
C THR A 134 -11.13 -2.48 9.88
N GLU A 135 -10.96 -3.71 10.38
CA GLU A 135 -11.92 -4.79 10.21
C GLU A 135 -13.27 -4.48 10.87
N ASP A 136 -13.26 -3.95 12.09
CA ASP A 136 -14.51 -3.58 12.79
C ASP A 136 -15.16 -2.35 12.15
N ALA A 137 -14.36 -1.39 11.70
CA ALA A 137 -14.86 -0.26 10.92
C ALA A 137 -15.59 -0.73 9.66
N LEU A 138 -15.01 -1.68 8.92
CA LEU A 138 -15.62 -2.26 7.73
C LEU A 138 -16.93 -3.01 7.99
N LYS A 139 -17.08 -3.63 9.17
CA LYS A 139 -18.37 -4.18 9.61
C LYS A 139 -19.40 -3.07 9.82
N SER A 140 -19.00 -1.97 10.46
CA SER A 140 -19.87 -0.81 10.71
C SER A 140 -20.27 -0.08 9.42
N MET A 141 -19.37 0.03 8.44
CA MET A 141 -19.63 0.73 7.17
C MET A 141 -20.61 -0.01 6.25
N LYS A 142 -20.85 -1.31 6.49
CA LYS A 142 -21.84 -2.10 5.76
C LYS A 142 -23.27 -1.87 6.25
N SER A 143 -23.48 -1.41 7.49
CA SER A 143 -24.83 -1.27 8.01
C SER A 143 -25.53 -0.08 7.34
N GLN A 144 -26.74 -0.31 6.83
CA GLN A 144 -27.60 0.74 6.26
C GLN A 144 -28.38 1.52 7.34
N ALA A 145 -27.81 1.63 8.54
CA ALA A 145 -28.56 2.12 9.67
C ALA A 145 -29.03 3.59 9.51
N SER A 146 -30.13 3.88 10.21
CA SER A 146 -30.83 5.17 10.30
C SER A 146 -29.92 6.33 10.67
N GLU A 147 -30.37 7.56 10.39
CA GLU A 147 -29.60 8.79 10.59
C GLU A 147 -29.08 8.99 12.02
N SER A 148 -29.78 8.49 13.03
CA SER A 148 -29.36 8.57 14.44
C SER A 148 -28.13 7.71 14.75
N GLU A 149 -27.96 6.56 14.08
CA GLU A 149 -26.77 5.69 14.22
C GLU A 149 -25.54 6.24 13.46
N LEU A 150 -25.73 7.21 12.56
CA LEU A 150 -24.64 7.82 11.77
C LEU A 150 -23.64 8.61 12.61
N SER A 151 -24.07 9.13 13.76
CA SER A 151 -23.18 9.82 14.71
C SER A 151 -22.07 8.90 15.22
N ASN A 152 -22.34 7.58 15.26
CA ASN A 152 -21.41 6.57 15.72
C ASN A 152 -20.69 5.79 14.61
N GLN A 153 -20.93 6.11 13.33
CA GLN A 153 -20.33 5.36 12.22
C GLN A 153 -18.98 5.91 11.77
N VAL A 154 -18.11 5.01 11.32
CA VAL A 154 -16.86 5.34 10.62
C VAL A 154 -17.19 5.75 9.18
N TYR A 155 -16.66 6.89 8.74
CA TYR A 155 -16.84 7.37 7.36
C TYR A 155 -15.61 7.07 6.51
N VAL A 156 -14.45 6.98 7.15
CA VAL A 156 -13.16 6.76 6.50
C VAL A 156 -12.44 5.62 7.19
N ALA A 157 -12.09 4.58 6.46
CA ALA A 157 -11.26 3.49 6.95
C ALA A 157 -9.94 3.48 6.18
N VAL A 158 -8.82 3.60 6.88
CA VAL A 158 -7.49 3.36 6.31
C VAL A 158 -7.15 1.89 6.44
N GLY A 159 -6.56 1.29 5.41
CA GLY A 159 -6.21 -0.12 5.43
C GLY A 159 -5.48 -0.55 4.18
N TRP A 160 -5.06 -1.81 4.16
CA TRP A 160 -4.43 -2.39 3.00
C TRP A 160 -5.43 -2.59 1.86
N SER A 161 -4.98 -2.38 0.62
CA SER A 161 -5.81 -2.49 -0.58
C SER A 161 -6.53 -3.82 -0.68
N HIS A 162 -5.86 -4.92 -0.32
CA HIS A 162 -6.47 -6.25 -0.32
C HIS A 162 -7.59 -6.44 0.71
N THR A 163 -7.60 -5.63 1.77
CA THR A 163 -8.67 -5.62 2.76
C THR A 163 -9.82 -4.71 2.33
N LEU A 164 -9.52 -3.57 1.69
CA LEU A 164 -10.51 -2.53 1.35
C LEU A 164 -11.20 -2.75 0.00
N LEU A 165 -10.49 -3.19 -1.04
CA LEU A 165 -11.04 -3.36 -2.40
C LEU A 165 -12.21 -4.36 -2.46
N PRO A 166 -12.21 -5.49 -1.73
CA PRO A 166 -13.38 -6.38 -1.71
C PRO A 166 -14.64 -5.73 -1.12
N PHE A 167 -14.54 -4.56 -0.49
CA PHE A 167 -15.67 -3.83 0.09
C PHE A 167 -16.18 -2.71 -0.82
N SER A 168 -15.35 -2.10 -1.66
CA SER A 168 -15.82 -1.06 -2.60
C SER A 168 -16.81 -1.61 -3.62
N GLY A 169 -16.62 -2.83 -4.10
CA GLY A 169 -17.54 -3.49 -5.04
C GLY A 169 -18.91 -3.85 -4.44
N LYS A 170 -19.12 -3.69 -3.12
CA LYS A 170 -20.37 -4.07 -2.44
C LYS A 170 -21.41 -2.95 -2.35
N SER A 171 -21.01 -1.71 -2.62
CA SER A 171 -21.90 -0.55 -2.52
C SER A 171 -21.36 0.60 -3.35
N ASN A 172 -22.22 1.24 -4.14
CA ASN A 172 -21.88 2.46 -4.89
C ASN A 172 -21.60 3.68 -4.00
N LYS A 173 -21.86 3.57 -2.68
CA LYS A 173 -21.56 4.63 -1.70
C LYS A 173 -20.13 4.56 -1.17
N LEU A 174 -19.41 3.47 -1.46
CA LEU A 174 -18.07 3.23 -0.97
C LEU A 174 -17.05 3.40 -2.09
N ALA A 175 -16.08 4.28 -1.89
CA ALA A 175 -14.99 4.47 -2.85
C ALA A 175 -13.63 4.30 -2.17
N VAL A 176 -12.73 3.65 -2.90
CA VAL A 176 -11.32 3.54 -2.50
C VAL A 176 -10.55 4.68 -3.15
N SER A 177 -9.68 5.31 -2.37
CA SER A 177 -8.76 6.36 -2.78
C SER A 177 -7.34 5.99 -2.37
N VAL A 178 -6.40 6.13 -3.32
CA VAL A 178 -4.96 6.07 -3.06
C VAL A 178 -4.44 7.50 -3.02
N PRO A 179 -3.76 7.93 -1.92
CA PRO A 179 -3.24 9.29 -1.78
C PRO A 179 -2.32 9.73 -2.91
N ARG A 180 -2.59 10.91 -3.47
CA ARG A 180 -1.86 11.45 -4.63
C ARG A 180 -0.39 11.75 -4.34
N SER A 181 -0.06 12.20 -3.12
CA SER A 181 1.33 12.40 -2.67
C SER A 181 2.16 11.12 -2.64
N GLY A 182 1.51 9.96 -2.73
CA GLY A 182 2.11 8.64 -2.70
C GLY A 182 1.74 7.87 -1.43
N THR A 183 1.83 6.55 -1.50
CA THR A 183 1.41 5.65 -0.43
C THR A 183 2.51 4.68 0.00
N VAL A 184 2.22 3.91 1.04
CA VAL A 184 3.04 2.80 1.52
C VAL A 184 2.72 1.58 0.66
N LEU A 185 3.76 1.00 0.06
CA LEU A 185 3.67 -0.30 -0.60
C LEU A 185 4.05 -1.39 0.41
N SER A 186 3.39 -2.54 0.30
CA SER A 186 3.71 -3.72 1.09
C SER A 186 3.88 -4.94 0.20
N ALA A 187 4.74 -5.84 0.66
CA ALA A 187 4.92 -7.16 0.12
C ALA A 187 5.00 -8.15 1.28
N ASP A 188 4.10 -9.12 1.30
CA ASP A 188 4.19 -10.25 2.21
C ASP A 188 4.96 -11.36 1.50
N VAL A 189 5.94 -11.91 2.22
CA VAL A 189 6.85 -12.95 1.72
C VAL A 189 6.77 -14.17 2.65
N TRP A 190 6.79 -15.36 2.07
CA TRP A 190 7.05 -16.59 2.82
C TRP A 190 8.54 -16.66 3.16
N CYS A 191 8.86 -16.98 4.40
CA CYS A 191 10.24 -17.20 4.85
C CYS A 191 10.33 -18.52 5.61
N VAL A 192 11.50 -19.15 5.59
CA VAL A 192 11.83 -20.28 6.47
C VAL A 192 12.62 -19.74 7.66
N PRO A 193 12.09 -19.79 8.88
CA PRO A 193 12.86 -19.43 10.06
C PRO A 193 14.10 -20.33 10.19
N SER A 194 15.23 -19.78 10.63
CA SER A 194 16.49 -20.53 10.76
C SER A 194 16.41 -21.71 11.72
N ALA A 195 15.50 -21.66 12.70
CA ALA A 195 15.25 -22.73 13.65
C ALA A 195 14.29 -23.81 13.13
N SER A 196 13.81 -23.70 11.89
CA SER A 196 12.85 -24.64 11.32
C SER A 196 13.50 -25.98 10.97
N GLN A 197 12.77 -27.08 11.20
CA GLN A 197 13.12 -28.43 10.72
C GLN A 197 12.30 -28.81 9.49
N ALA A 198 11.91 -27.83 8.68
CA ALA A 198 11.03 -28.06 7.53
C ALA A 198 11.70 -28.93 6.46
N ASP A 199 10.90 -29.81 5.84
CA ASP A 199 11.31 -30.58 4.67
C ASP A 199 11.32 -29.67 3.43
N PHE A 200 12.51 -29.41 2.91
CA PHE A 200 12.72 -28.57 1.72
C PHE A 200 12.01 -29.13 0.47
N GLY A 201 11.80 -30.44 0.36
CA GLY A 201 11.09 -31.04 -0.77
C GLY A 201 9.59 -30.68 -0.81
N VAL A 202 8.97 -30.53 0.37
CA VAL A 202 7.58 -30.05 0.49
C VAL A 202 7.50 -28.54 0.31
N LEU A 203 8.47 -27.81 0.86
CA LEU A 203 8.54 -26.34 0.74
C LEU A 203 8.66 -25.89 -0.72
N ASP A 204 9.52 -26.53 -1.51
CA ASP A 204 9.68 -26.16 -2.93
C ASP A 204 8.39 -26.34 -3.73
N LYS A 205 7.63 -27.41 -3.46
CA LYS A 205 6.32 -27.63 -4.07
C LYS A 205 5.30 -26.58 -3.63
N TRP A 206 5.32 -26.20 -2.36
CA TRP A 206 4.46 -25.13 -1.83
C TRP A 206 4.78 -23.78 -2.47
N TYR A 207 6.07 -23.43 -2.58
CA TYR A 207 6.50 -22.19 -3.21
C TYR A 207 6.13 -22.14 -4.68
N GLU A 208 6.33 -23.23 -5.41
CA GLU A 208 5.87 -23.35 -6.80
C GLU A 208 4.34 -23.13 -6.86
N TYR A 209 3.56 -23.84 -6.05
CA TYR A 209 2.10 -23.67 -6.01
C TYR A 209 1.65 -22.22 -5.77
N THR A 210 2.25 -21.52 -4.81
CA THR A 210 1.85 -20.14 -4.45
C THR A 210 2.29 -19.07 -5.45
N THR A 211 3.23 -19.37 -6.36
CA THR A 211 3.82 -18.38 -7.28
C THR A 211 3.47 -18.61 -8.75
N THR A 212 3.12 -19.83 -9.16
CA THR A 212 2.81 -20.15 -10.57
C THR A 212 1.35 -20.51 -10.85
N SER A 213 0.52 -20.77 -9.85
CA SER A 213 -0.88 -21.13 -10.08
C SER A 213 -1.84 -19.92 -9.99
N GLU A 214 -2.71 -19.76 -10.99
CA GLU A 214 -3.86 -18.84 -10.91
C GLU A 214 -4.77 -19.16 -9.70
N GLN A 215 -4.73 -20.39 -9.21
CA GLN A 215 -5.46 -20.86 -8.02
C GLN A 215 -4.84 -20.37 -6.70
N GLY A 216 -3.51 -20.25 -6.62
CA GLY A 216 -2.81 -19.63 -5.49
C GLY A 216 -3.18 -18.16 -5.30
N ALA A 217 -3.46 -17.45 -6.41
CA ALA A 217 -3.97 -16.08 -6.40
C ALA A 217 -5.42 -15.95 -5.91
N GLN A 218 -6.25 -17.00 -6.06
CA GLN A 218 -7.64 -17.00 -5.62
C GLN A 218 -7.86 -17.58 -4.21
N GLY A 219 -6.94 -18.42 -3.71
CA GLY A 219 -7.18 -19.32 -2.59
C GLY A 219 -6.94 -18.80 -1.17
N LEU A 220 -6.16 -17.74 -0.95
CA LEU A 220 -5.71 -17.39 0.42
C LEU A 220 -6.05 -15.97 0.93
N LYS A 221 -6.87 -15.22 0.21
CA LYS A 221 -7.69 -14.04 0.62
C LYS A 221 -7.93 -13.21 -0.65
N ARG A 222 -9.20 -13.08 -1.06
CA ARG A 222 -9.60 -12.27 -2.22
C ARG A 222 -9.12 -10.81 -2.06
N GLY A 223 -8.60 -10.21 -3.14
CA GLY A 223 -8.28 -8.77 -3.20
C GLY A 223 -6.79 -8.41 -3.25
N CYS A 224 -5.86 -9.36 -3.09
CA CYS A 224 -4.44 -9.10 -3.31
C CYS A 224 -4.16 -9.03 -4.81
N ALA A 225 -3.25 -8.13 -5.22
CA ALA A 225 -2.75 -8.15 -6.60
C ALA A 225 -1.99 -9.46 -6.82
N ASP A 226 -2.35 -10.18 -7.87
CA ASP A 226 -1.62 -11.36 -8.30
C ASP A 226 -0.19 -10.96 -8.67
N ILE A 227 0.79 -11.77 -8.30
CA ILE A 227 2.17 -11.59 -8.74
C ILE A 227 2.28 -11.60 -10.28
N SER A 228 1.36 -12.30 -10.95
CA SER A 228 1.21 -12.27 -12.41
C SER A 228 0.76 -10.90 -12.94
N LEU A 229 -0.09 -10.17 -12.19
CA LEU A 229 -0.49 -8.80 -12.54
C LEU A 229 0.70 -7.85 -12.47
N LEU A 230 1.56 -7.98 -11.46
CA LEU A 230 2.78 -7.17 -11.40
C LEU A 230 3.69 -7.42 -12.60
N ARG A 231 3.79 -8.68 -13.07
CA ARG A 231 4.52 -8.99 -14.30
C ARG A 231 3.94 -8.25 -15.50
N ARG A 232 2.62 -8.33 -15.70
CA ARG A 232 1.93 -7.65 -16.81
C ARG A 232 2.13 -6.14 -16.74
N LEU A 233 2.01 -5.53 -15.57
CA LEU A 233 2.23 -4.09 -15.39
C LEU A 233 3.68 -3.68 -15.64
N GLU A 234 4.66 -4.52 -15.33
CA GLU A 234 6.07 -4.29 -15.69
C GLU A 234 6.29 -4.39 -17.21
N GLU A 235 5.67 -5.37 -17.87
CA GLU A 235 5.71 -5.54 -19.32
C GLU A 235 5.04 -4.36 -20.04
N GLU A 236 3.86 -3.94 -19.59
CA GLU A 236 3.13 -2.76 -20.10
C GLU A 236 3.91 -1.47 -19.87
N GLY A 237 4.51 -1.30 -18.68
CA GLY A 237 5.35 -0.15 -18.36
C GLY A 237 6.60 -0.10 -19.24
N ALA A 238 7.29 -1.23 -19.42
CA ALA A 238 8.46 -1.32 -20.28
C ALA A 238 8.11 -1.10 -21.76
N ALA A 239 6.96 -1.59 -22.23
CA ALA A 239 6.46 -1.34 -23.57
C ALA A 239 6.07 0.13 -23.78
N GLY A 240 5.47 0.77 -22.76
CA GLY A 240 5.14 2.20 -22.75
C GLY A 240 6.39 3.08 -22.77
N ASP A 241 7.41 2.74 -21.98
CA ASP A 241 8.70 3.43 -21.97
C ASP A 241 9.46 3.22 -23.29
N ALA A 242 9.39 2.03 -23.89
CA ALA A 242 9.97 1.74 -25.20
C ALA A 242 9.25 2.46 -26.35
N ALA A 243 7.92 2.58 -26.29
CA ALA A 243 7.13 3.36 -27.25
C ALA A 243 7.34 4.88 -27.07
N GLY A 244 7.51 5.34 -25.83
CA GLY A 244 7.88 6.72 -25.52
C GLY A 244 9.30 7.06 -25.98
N ALA A 245 10.25 6.14 -25.85
CA ALA A 245 11.61 6.28 -26.35
C ALA A 245 11.65 6.25 -27.89
N ALA A 246 10.89 5.36 -28.55
CA ALA A 246 10.77 5.33 -30.00
C ALA A 246 10.08 6.58 -30.56
N GLY A 247 9.09 7.14 -29.85
CA GLY A 247 8.46 8.42 -30.21
C GLY A 247 9.37 9.64 -30.03
N ALA A 248 10.29 9.59 -29.06
CA ALA A 248 11.32 10.62 -28.88
C ALA A 248 12.38 10.59 -29.99
N ASP A 249 12.78 9.39 -30.45
CA ASP A 249 13.72 9.25 -31.58
C ASP A 249 13.11 9.68 -32.93
N VAL A 250 11.80 9.46 -33.15
CA VAL A 250 11.11 9.93 -34.37
C VAL A 250 10.97 11.46 -34.40
N LEU A 251 10.84 12.12 -33.24
CA LEU A 251 10.79 13.59 -33.17
C LEU A 251 12.19 14.24 -33.30
N CYS A 252 13.27 13.52 -32.99
CA CYS A 252 14.64 13.98 -33.27
C CYS A 252 15.07 13.77 -34.74
N ALA A 253 14.48 12.81 -35.47
CA ALA A 253 14.79 12.55 -36.87
C ALA A 253 14.01 13.44 -37.87
N ALA A 254 12.97 14.15 -37.42
CA ALA A 254 12.15 15.03 -38.27
C ALA A 254 12.62 16.50 -38.29
N ASN A 255 13.71 16.83 -37.59
CA ASN A 255 14.27 18.18 -37.48
C ASN A 255 15.75 18.27 -37.92
N ASN A 256 16.10 17.57 -39.00
CA ASN A 256 17.33 17.84 -39.78
C ASN A 256 16.97 18.04 -41.26
#